data_AF-B2IEC7-F1
#
_entry.id   AF-B2IEC7-F1
#
_cell.length_a   1.000
_cell.length_b   1.000
_cell.length_c   1.000
_cell.angle_alpha   90.00
_cell.angle_beta   90.00
_cell.angle_gamma   90.00
#
_symmetry.space_group_name_H-M   'P 1'
#
loop_
_entity.id
_entity.type
_entity.pdbx_description
1 polymer ?
#
loop_
_entity_poly.entity_id
_entity_poly.type
_entity_poly.pdbx_seq_one_letter_code
_entity_poly.pdbx_strand_id
1 'polypeptide(L)'
;MQTNFSSALLENPKIATSEKILRTCVHCGFCTATCPTFVTLAEENDSPRGRIYLIKEMLEHGRQADAETVKHIDRCLSCLSCMTTCPSGVHYMHLVDHARAHIEETYRRPFLDRSLRAILAFVLPRPTLFRFALFAARPMRLVAGFFPGRLGAMFALAPFNLPSPSPVDRPQVFAPLGQKKLRVGLLNGCAQRVLDPKINEATVRLLTRLGVEVTVVEGVGCCGALTHHMGKEDSALAFAKANIKAFMREKHKHGLDRIVINTSGCGTTVKDYGFMFRDDLELADEAATVAAMARDVTELVEEVGFTPAREMPPLRVAYHSACSMQHGQKITRLPFDLLKQAGFATLSIPESHLCCGSAGTYNLLQPELATRLKTRKIENIKTTQPDVIAAGNIGCMVQIGSGIDVPVVHTVELLDWATGGPVPEALASLPIAFQTKAQEPESPV
;
A
#
# COMPACT_ATOMS: atom_id res chain seq x y z
N MET A 1 18.77 -23.63 -0.02
CA MET A 1 19.27 -24.02 -1.36
C MET A 1 20.77 -23.80 -1.37
N GLN A 2 21.53 -24.53 -2.19
CA GLN A 2 22.96 -24.28 -2.33
C GLN A 2 23.21 -22.96 -3.07
N THR A 3 24.21 -22.21 -2.63
CA THR A 3 24.69 -20.97 -3.25
C THR A 3 26.22 -21.01 -3.31
N ASN A 4 26.80 -20.48 -4.39
CA ASN A 4 28.24 -20.44 -4.63
C ASN A 4 28.73 -18.99 -4.89
N PHE A 5 28.44 -18.08 -3.96
CA PHE A 5 28.96 -16.70 -4.04
C PHE A 5 30.47 -16.71 -3.74
N SER A 6 31.24 -15.91 -4.48
CA SER A 6 32.65 -15.71 -4.17
C SER A 6 32.81 -14.87 -2.89
N SER A 7 33.92 -15.07 -2.18
CA SER A 7 34.22 -14.28 -0.98
C SER A 7 34.25 -12.77 -1.26
N ALA A 8 34.74 -12.36 -2.43
CA ALA A 8 34.76 -10.96 -2.86
C ALA A 8 33.34 -10.38 -3.05
N LEU A 9 32.39 -11.16 -3.58
CA LEU A 9 31.00 -10.71 -3.70
C LEU A 9 30.32 -10.53 -2.34
N LEU A 10 30.69 -11.37 -1.35
CA LEU A 10 30.13 -11.32 0.00
C LEU A 10 30.64 -10.16 0.85
N GLU A 11 31.67 -9.42 0.39
CA GLU A 11 32.07 -8.16 1.02
C GLU A 11 30.99 -7.08 0.87
N ASN A 12 30.13 -7.17 -0.15
CA ASN A 12 28.97 -6.29 -0.29
C ASN A 12 27.84 -6.72 0.69
N PRO A 13 27.46 -5.88 1.66
CA PRO A 13 26.43 -6.24 2.66
C PRO A 13 25.08 -6.64 2.06
N LYS A 14 24.68 -6.05 0.92
CA LYS A 14 23.42 -6.39 0.23
C LYS A 14 23.47 -7.79 -0.39
N ILE A 15 24.62 -8.17 -0.95
CA ILE A 15 24.85 -9.51 -1.51
C ILE A 15 24.88 -10.54 -0.38
N ALA A 16 25.63 -10.28 0.70
CA ALA A 16 25.66 -11.16 1.87
C ALA A 16 24.26 -11.39 2.47
N THR A 17 23.46 -10.32 2.57
CA THR A 17 22.07 -10.42 3.02
C THR A 17 21.23 -11.27 2.08
N SER A 18 21.40 -11.10 0.77
CA SER A 18 20.66 -11.87 -0.25
C SER A 18 21.07 -13.34 -0.25
N GLU A 19 22.35 -13.66 -0.09
CA GLU A 19 22.81 -15.05 0.06
C GLU A 19 22.12 -15.73 1.24
N LYS A 20 22.08 -15.07 2.40
CA LYS A 20 21.39 -15.61 3.59
C LYS A 20 19.91 -15.92 3.31
N ILE A 21 19.21 -15.02 2.60
CA ILE A 21 17.81 -15.22 2.21
C ILE A 21 17.70 -16.39 1.21
N LEU A 22 18.57 -16.47 0.21
CA LEU A 22 18.59 -17.55 -0.78
C LEU A 22 18.78 -18.91 -0.11
N ARG A 23 19.78 -19.04 0.78
CA ARG A 23 20.07 -20.29 1.51
C ARG A 23 18.86 -20.82 2.28
N THR A 24 17.97 -19.94 2.75
CA THR A 24 16.72 -20.28 3.45
C THR A 24 15.72 -21.04 2.57
N CYS A 25 15.72 -20.81 1.26
CA CYS A 25 14.76 -21.44 0.35
C CYS A 25 15.05 -22.95 0.16
N VAL A 26 14.08 -23.82 0.44
CA VAL A 26 14.17 -25.27 0.17
C VAL A 26 13.47 -25.71 -1.12
N HIS A 27 12.99 -24.75 -1.92
CA HIS A 27 12.36 -24.98 -3.22
C HIS A 27 11.09 -25.87 -3.22
N CYS A 28 10.38 -25.94 -2.08
CA CYS A 28 9.21 -26.80 -1.87
C CYS A 28 7.96 -26.43 -2.68
N GLY A 29 7.83 -25.17 -3.14
CA GLY A 29 6.72 -24.74 -4.01
C GLY A 29 5.43 -24.28 -3.33
N PHE A 30 5.32 -24.25 -2.00
CA PHE A 30 4.12 -23.71 -1.32
C PHE A 30 3.74 -22.29 -1.77
N CYS A 31 4.74 -21.49 -2.14
CA CYS A 31 4.55 -20.12 -2.62
C CYS A 31 3.86 -20.02 -3.99
N THR A 32 3.78 -21.10 -4.79
CA THR A 32 3.19 -21.04 -6.14
C THR A 32 1.68 -20.90 -6.08
N ALA A 33 1.02 -21.59 -5.14
CA ALA A 33 -0.43 -21.60 -4.97
C ALA A 33 -1.00 -20.23 -4.57
N THR A 34 -0.20 -19.37 -3.91
CA THR A 34 -0.62 -18.04 -3.45
C THR A 34 -0.10 -16.90 -4.31
N CYS A 35 0.75 -17.19 -5.32
CA CYS A 35 1.34 -16.16 -6.17
C CYS A 35 0.37 -15.73 -7.28
N PRO A 36 -0.07 -14.45 -7.31
CA PRO A 36 -1.08 -14.02 -8.28
C PRO A 36 -0.64 -14.18 -9.74
N THR A 37 0.64 -13.95 -10.04
CA THR A 37 1.17 -14.07 -11.40
C THR A 37 1.29 -15.51 -11.86
N PHE A 38 1.74 -16.42 -10.99
CA PHE A 38 1.79 -17.85 -11.31
C PHE A 38 0.39 -18.43 -11.51
N VAL A 39 -0.53 -18.18 -10.60
CA VAL A 39 -1.93 -18.65 -10.71
C VAL A 39 -2.65 -18.10 -11.95
N THR A 40 -2.19 -16.96 -12.47
CA THR A 40 -2.75 -16.35 -13.69
C THR A 40 -2.07 -16.86 -14.97
N LEU A 41 -0.76 -17.10 -14.95
CA LEU A 41 0.04 -17.39 -16.14
C LEU A 41 0.42 -18.86 -16.30
N ALA A 42 0.40 -19.64 -15.21
CA ALA A 42 0.97 -20.98 -15.11
C ALA A 42 2.43 -21.07 -15.59
N GLU A 43 3.18 -19.96 -15.45
CA GLU A 43 4.57 -19.83 -15.84
C GLU A 43 5.47 -19.88 -14.60
N GLU A 44 6.37 -20.85 -14.51
CA GLU A 44 7.21 -21.10 -13.34
C GLU A 44 8.14 -19.92 -13.04
N ASN A 45 8.70 -19.27 -14.08
CA ASN A 45 9.52 -18.08 -13.89
C ASN A 45 8.71 -16.89 -13.34
N ASP A 46 7.37 -16.92 -13.46
CA ASP A 46 6.45 -15.99 -12.83
C ASP A 46 5.92 -16.45 -11.46
N SER A 47 6.52 -17.50 -10.88
CA SER A 47 6.34 -17.92 -9.49
C SER A 47 7.37 -17.28 -8.54
N PRO A 48 7.17 -17.29 -7.21
CA PRO A 48 8.16 -16.76 -6.28
C PRO A 48 9.43 -17.62 -6.25
N ARG A 49 9.31 -18.95 -6.35
CA ARG A 49 10.47 -19.84 -6.37
C ARG A 49 11.25 -19.73 -7.69
N GLY A 50 10.57 -19.60 -8.83
CA GLY A 50 11.21 -19.37 -10.11
C GLY A 50 11.98 -18.05 -10.12
N ARG A 51 11.37 -16.97 -9.61
CA ARG A 51 12.06 -15.69 -9.42
C ARG A 51 13.25 -15.79 -8.45
N ILE A 52 13.13 -16.54 -7.35
CA ILE A 52 14.28 -16.78 -6.45
C ILE A 52 15.44 -17.42 -7.23
N TYR A 53 15.16 -18.38 -8.10
CA TYR A 53 16.19 -19.01 -8.93
C TYR A 53 16.82 -18.00 -9.91
N LEU A 54 16.01 -17.21 -10.61
CA LEU A 54 16.50 -16.15 -11.51
C LEU A 54 17.38 -15.13 -10.77
N ILE A 55 16.97 -14.71 -9.56
CA ILE A 55 17.73 -13.78 -8.73
C ILE A 55 19.02 -14.42 -8.23
N LYS A 56 18.99 -15.68 -7.79
CA LYS A 56 20.19 -16.42 -7.41
C LYS A 56 21.20 -16.43 -8.55
N GLU A 57 20.79 -16.90 -9.73
CA GLU A 57 21.69 -16.99 -10.89
C GLU A 57 22.24 -15.63 -11.32
N MET A 58 21.46 -14.56 -11.15
CA MET A 58 21.87 -13.19 -11.41
C MET A 58 22.92 -12.68 -10.41
N LEU A 59 22.68 -12.85 -9.12
CA LEU A 59 23.54 -12.28 -8.07
C LEU A 59 24.78 -13.14 -7.78
N GLU A 60 24.66 -14.47 -7.84
CA GLU A 60 25.74 -15.43 -7.51
C GLU A 60 26.95 -15.27 -8.43
N HIS A 61 26.71 -14.95 -9.71
CA HIS A 61 27.74 -14.74 -10.71
C HIS A 61 28.08 -13.26 -10.95
N GLY A 62 27.45 -12.35 -10.20
CA GLY A 62 27.56 -10.90 -10.45
C GLY A 62 27.24 -10.50 -11.90
N ARG A 63 26.38 -11.28 -12.59
CA ARG A 63 26.13 -11.10 -14.02
C ARG A 63 25.22 -9.91 -14.26
N GLN A 64 25.37 -9.27 -15.42
CA GLN A 64 24.38 -8.29 -15.88
C GLN A 64 23.02 -8.98 -16.05
N ALA A 65 21.95 -8.26 -15.70
CA ALA A 65 20.61 -8.76 -15.92
C ALA A 65 20.29 -8.84 -17.43
N ASP A 66 19.62 -9.91 -17.84
CA ASP A 66 19.15 -10.13 -19.20
C ASP A 66 17.63 -9.84 -19.34
N ALA A 67 17.14 -9.75 -20.57
CA ALA A 67 15.75 -9.39 -20.85
C ALA A 67 14.72 -10.36 -20.26
N GLU A 68 15.03 -11.66 -20.17
CA GLU A 68 14.13 -12.68 -19.63
C GLU A 68 14.03 -12.57 -18.11
N THR A 69 15.18 -12.47 -17.43
CA THR A 69 15.26 -12.21 -15.99
C THR A 69 14.50 -10.94 -15.61
N VAL A 70 14.73 -9.84 -16.36
CA VAL A 70 14.04 -8.56 -16.14
C VAL A 70 12.53 -8.69 -16.33
N LYS A 71 12.07 -9.34 -17.40
CA LYS A 71 10.64 -9.55 -17.67
C LYS A 71 9.94 -10.20 -16.48
N HIS A 72 10.50 -11.28 -15.94
CA HIS A 72 9.87 -12.04 -14.86
C HIS A 72 9.93 -11.32 -13.52
N ILE A 73 11.04 -10.64 -13.20
CA ILE A 73 11.16 -9.85 -11.95
C ILE A 73 10.23 -8.62 -11.99
N ASP A 74 10.12 -7.94 -13.14
CA ASP A 74 9.20 -6.80 -13.33
C ASP A 74 7.72 -7.18 -13.25
N ARG A 75 7.38 -8.45 -13.49
CA ARG A 75 6.02 -8.98 -13.29
C ARG A 75 5.70 -9.25 -11.82
N CYS A 76 6.67 -9.20 -10.91
CA CYS A 76 6.38 -9.34 -9.49
C CYS A 76 5.59 -8.12 -8.97
N LEU A 77 4.44 -8.36 -8.32
CA LEU A 77 3.63 -7.29 -7.72
C LEU A 77 4.18 -6.81 -6.36
N SER A 78 5.19 -7.47 -5.79
CA SER A 78 5.60 -7.28 -4.38
C SER A 78 4.42 -7.39 -3.39
N CYS A 79 3.49 -8.32 -3.63
CA CYS A 79 2.34 -8.55 -2.74
C CYS A 79 2.71 -9.32 -1.46
N LEU A 80 3.90 -9.94 -1.45
CA LEU A 80 4.50 -10.67 -0.32
C LEU A 80 3.72 -11.88 0.19
N SER A 81 2.68 -12.34 -0.53
CA SER A 81 1.93 -13.55 -0.15
C SER A 81 2.83 -14.78 -0.01
N CYS A 82 3.88 -14.84 -0.83
CA CYS A 82 4.93 -15.84 -0.75
C CYS A 82 5.63 -15.90 0.61
N MET A 83 5.84 -14.75 1.29
CA MET A 83 6.49 -14.71 2.60
C MET A 83 5.58 -15.27 3.69
N THR A 84 4.29 -14.92 3.66
CA THR A 84 3.33 -15.44 4.64
C THR A 84 3.15 -16.96 4.51
N THR A 85 3.14 -17.51 3.30
CA THR A 85 2.94 -18.96 3.10
C THR A 85 4.23 -19.78 3.19
N CYS A 86 5.41 -19.16 3.26
CA CYS A 86 6.68 -19.89 3.19
C CYS A 86 6.97 -20.57 4.53
N PRO A 87 7.01 -21.92 4.61
CA PRO A 87 7.32 -22.62 5.85
C PRO A 87 8.78 -22.42 6.29
N SER A 88 9.66 -22.08 5.34
CA SER A 88 11.08 -21.84 5.61
C SER A 88 11.37 -20.39 6.04
N GLY A 89 10.41 -19.47 5.94
CA GLY A 89 10.63 -18.08 6.32
C GLY A 89 11.52 -17.28 5.35
N VAL A 90 11.46 -17.56 4.05
CA VAL A 90 12.22 -16.78 3.04
C VAL A 90 11.73 -15.33 3.02
N HIS A 91 12.62 -14.38 3.34
CA HIS A 91 12.36 -12.94 3.29
C HIS A 91 12.42 -12.39 1.85
N TYR A 92 11.45 -12.79 1.03
CA TYR A 92 11.40 -12.47 -0.39
C TYR A 92 11.38 -10.96 -0.69
N MET A 93 10.80 -10.13 0.19
CA MET A 93 10.75 -8.66 0.04
C MET A 93 12.14 -8.07 -0.25
N HIS A 94 13.09 -8.30 0.66
CA HIS A 94 14.44 -7.74 0.53
C HIS A 94 15.22 -8.35 -0.63
N LEU A 95 14.95 -9.61 -0.98
CA LEU A 95 15.56 -10.27 -2.12
C LEU A 95 15.10 -9.65 -3.46
N VAL A 96 13.79 -9.43 -3.64
CA VAL A 96 13.28 -8.83 -4.89
C VAL A 96 13.64 -7.36 -5.01
N ASP A 97 13.75 -6.65 -3.89
CA ASP A 97 14.15 -5.25 -3.89
C ASP A 97 15.62 -5.09 -4.29
N HIS A 98 16.53 -5.92 -3.74
CA HIS A 98 17.92 -5.95 -4.20
C HIS A 98 18.04 -6.34 -5.68
N ALA A 99 17.28 -7.35 -6.12
CA ALA A 99 17.27 -7.76 -7.52
C ALA A 99 16.85 -6.61 -8.46
N ARG A 100 15.86 -5.80 -8.06
CA ARG A 100 15.42 -4.65 -8.86
C ARG A 100 16.45 -3.52 -8.89
N ALA A 101 17.15 -3.27 -7.80
CA ALA A 101 18.26 -2.31 -7.77
C ALA A 101 19.37 -2.75 -8.74
N HIS A 102 19.80 -4.01 -8.65
CA HIS A 102 20.78 -4.60 -9.58
C HIS A 102 20.33 -4.53 -11.05
N ILE A 103 19.05 -4.74 -11.33
CA ILE A 103 18.48 -4.60 -12.69
C ILE A 103 18.55 -3.15 -13.16
N GLU A 104 18.19 -2.17 -12.34
CA GLU A 104 18.23 -0.75 -12.71
C GLU A 104 19.67 -0.30 -13.00
N GLU A 105 20.66 -0.84 -12.28
CA GLU A 105 22.08 -0.56 -12.49
C GLU A 105 22.67 -1.25 -13.72
N THR A 106 22.32 -2.51 -13.97
CA THR A 106 23.02 -3.36 -14.96
C THR A 106 22.29 -3.55 -16.29
N TYR A 107 20.96 -3.34 -16.34
CA TYR A 107 20.17 -3.57 -17.55
C TYR A 107 19.69 -2.28 -18.21
N ARG A 108 20.05 -2.12 -19.49
CA ARG A 108 19.61 -0.98 -20.30
C ARG A 108 18.25 -1.24 -20.94
N ARG A 109 17.18 -0.80 -20.27
CA ARG A 109 15.81 -0.84 -20.77
C ARG A 109 15.63 -0.05 -22.08
N PRO A 110 14.67 -0.43 -22.94
CA PRO A 110 14.26 0.39 -24.07
C PRO A 110 13.89 1.82 -23.66
N PHE A 111 14.18 2.80 -24.51
CA PHE A 111 14.04 4.22 -24.19
C PHE A 111 12.65 4.57 -23.64
N LEU A 112 11.59 4.07 -24.25
CA LEU A 112 10.21 4.35 -23.82
C LEU A 112 9.92 3.84 -22.40
N ASP A 113 10.41 2.64 -22.04
CA ASP A 113 10.23 2.07 -20.69
C ASP A 113 11.01 2.88 -19.65
N ARG A 114 12.24 3.27 -19.98
CA ARG A 114 13.09 4.09 -19.11
C ARG A 114 12.48 5.47 -18.88
N SER A 115 12.00 6.13 -19.94
CA SER A 115 11.36 7.44 -19.86
C SER A 115 10.07 7.38 -19.06
N LEU A 116 9.23 6.37 -19.29
CA LEU A 116 8.00 6.17 -18.51
C LEU A 116 8.31 5.98 -17.02
N ARG A 117 9.22 5.07 -16.67
CA ARG A 117 9.63 4.83 -15.28
C ARG A 117 10.22 6.08 -14.63
N ALA A 118 11.02 6.85 -15.36
CA ALA A 118 11.57 8.13 -14.86
C ALA A 118 10.46 9.16 -14.58
N ILE A 119 9.50 9.31 -15.50
CA ILE A 119 8.35 10.21 -15.33
C ILE A 119 7.52 9.77 -14.12
N LEU A 120 7.18 8.49 -14.00
CA LEU A 120 6.40 7.97 -12.88
C LEU A 120 7.13 8.19 -11.54
N ALA A 121 8.44 7.93 -11.50
CA ALA A 121 9.26 8.12 -10.31
C ALA A 121 9.39 9.60 -9.90
N PHE A 122 9.33 10.50 -10.87
CA PHE A 122 9.40 11.93 -10.60
C PHE A 122 8.03 12.52 -10.21
N VAL A 123 6.97 12.17 -10.95
CA VAL A 123 5.65 12.79 -10.85
C VAL A 123 4.85 12.23 -9.67
N LEU A 124 4.72 10.90 -9.55
CA LEU A 124 3.79 10.30 -8.58
C LEU A 124 4.14 10.62 -7.10
N PRO A 125 5.42 10.66 -6.68
CA PRO A 125 5.77 11.04 -5.31
C PRO A 125 5.50 12.52 -4.97
N ARG A 126 5.19 13.37 -5.95
CA ARG A 126 5.03 14.82 -5.81
C ARG A 126 3.56 15.22 -6.06
N PRO A 127 2.72 15.39 -5.03
CA PRO A 127 1.28 15.57 -5.17
C PRO A 127 0.87 16.73 -6.09
N THR A 128 1.59 17.85 -6.06
CA THR A 128 1.33 19.01 -6.92
C THR A 128 1.53 18.69 -8.40
N LEU A 129 2.64 18.04 -8.74
CA LEU A 129 2.93 17.60 -10.10
C LEU A 129 1.99 16.47 -10.54
N PHE A 130 1.70 15.52 -9.66
CA PHE A 130 0.77 14.43 -9.96
C PHE A 130 -0.63 14.95 -10.27
N ARG A 131 -1.13 15.90 -9.46
CA ARG A 131 -2.41 16.57 -9.71
C ARG A 131 -2.43 17.27 -11.06
N PHE A 132 -1.37 18.03 -11.37
CA PHE A 132 -1.25 18.70 -12.67
C PHE A 132 -1.26 17.69 -13.84
N ALA A 133 -0.51 16.60 -13.71
CA ALA A 133 -0.45 15.55 -14.73
C ALA A 133 -1.82 14.89 -14.96
N LEU A 134 -2.57 14.59 -13.90
CA LEU A 134 -3.93 14.04 -14.02
C LEU A 134 -4.91 15.06 -14.62
N PHE A 135 -4.81 16.33 -14.23
CA PHE A 135 -5.62 17.40 -14.82
C PHE A 135 -5.36 17.53 -16.32
N ALA A 136 -4.09 17.50 -16.75
CA ALA A 136 -3.71 17.52 -18.15
C ALA A 136 -4.13 16.25 -18.91
N ALA A 137 -4.14 15.09 -18.24
CA ALA A 137 -4.56 13.81 -18.83
C ALA A 137 -6.08 13.61 -18.91
N ARG A 138 -6.88 14.40 -18.16
CA ARG A 138 -8.34 14.32 -18.14
C ARG A 138 -9.00 14.35 -19.53
N PRO A 139 -8.71 15.30 -20.44
CA PRO A 139 -9.30 15.29 -21.78
C PRO A 139 -8.88 14.05 -22.59
N MET A 140 -7.68 13.53 -22.36
CA MET A 140 -7.14 12.36 -23.07
C MET A 140 -7.88 11.07 -22.73
N ARG A 141 -8.61 11.01 -21.60
CA ARG A 141 -9.44 9.87 -21.24
C ARG A 141 -10.48 9.53 -22.30
N LEU A 142 -11.13 10.54 -22.91
CA LEU A 142 -12.19 10.35 -23.91
C LEU A 142 -11.67 9.73 -25.21
N VAL A 143 -10.38 9.95 -25.50
CA VAL A 143 -9.71 9.44 -26.70
C VAL A 143 -8.76 8.28 -26.38
N ALA A 144 -8.81 7.74 -25.15
CA ALA A 144 -7.87 6.71 -24.69
C ALA A 144 -7.85 5.47 -25.58
N GLY A 145 -9.00 5.09 -26.15
CA GLY A 145 -9.13 3.95 -27.07
C GLY A 145 -8.38 4.08 -28.40
N PHE A 146 -7.99 5.31 -28.78
CA PHE A 146 -7.17 5.54 -29.97
C PHE A 146 -5.66 5.39 -29.71
N PHE A 147 -5.25 5.28 -28.44
CA PHE A 147 -3.85 5.11 -28.07
C PHE A 147 -3.54 3.64 -27.80
N PRO A 148 -2.53 3.05 -28.45
CA PRO A 148 -2.18 1.65 -28.24
C PRO A 148 -1.46 1.42 -26.89
N GLY A 149 -1.61 0.20 -26.36
CA GLY A 149 -0.80 -0.33 -25.27
C GLY A 149 -0.88 0.46 -23.96
N ARG A 150 0.28 0.70 -23.34
CA ARG A 150 0.39 1.32 -22.01
C ARG A 150 -0.16 2.74 -21.97
N LEU A 151 -0.03 3.51 -23.05
CA LEU A 151 -0.46 4.90 -23.07
C LEU A 151 -1.99 5.03 -23.01
N GLY A 152 -2.71 4.22 -23.78
CA GLY A 152 -4.18 4.14 -23.69
C GLY A 152 -4.64 3.69 -22.30
N ALA A 153 -3.97 2.68 -21.72
CA ALA A 153 -4.28 2.22 -20.36
C ALA A 153 -4.07 3.32 -19.30
N MET A 154 -3.02 4.13 -19.41
CA MET A 154 -2.77 5.26 -18.51
C MET A 154 -3.86 6.34 -18.63
N PHE A 155 -4.26 6.72 -19.85
CA PHE A 155 -5.33 7.70 -20.05
C PHE A 155 -6.69 7.16 -19.56
N ALA A 156 -6.95 5.86 -19.72
CA ALA A 156 -8.14 5.20 -19.18
C ALA A 156 -8.16 5.13 -17.64
N LEU A 157 -7.05 5.39 -16.96
CA LEU A 157 -6.98 5.49 -15.49
C LEU A 157 -7.13 6.93 -14.97
N ALA A 158 -7.05 7.96 -15.83
CA ALA A 158 -7.26 9.33 -15.40
C ALA A 158 -8.70 9.53 -14.88
N PRO A 159 -8.92 10.13 -13.71
CA PRO A 159 -10.26 10.26 -13.14
C PRO A 159 -11.08 11.33 -13.89
N PHE A 160 -12.40 11.13 -13.97
CA PHE A 160 -13.30 12.15 -14.51
C PHE A 160 -13.39 13.37 -13.59
N ASN A 161 -13.43 13.16 -12.28
CA ASN A 161 -13.48 14.23 -11.28
C ASN A 161 -12.29 14.07 -10.34
N LEU A 162 -11.61 15.18 -10.10
CA LEU A 162 -10.40 15.22 -9.29
C LEU A 162 -10.69 16.08 -8.05
N PRO A 163 -10.74 15.49 -6.85
CA PRO A 163 -11.17 16.20 -5.64
C PRO A 163 -10.24 17.38 -5.34
N SER A 164 -10.74 18.45 -4.74
CA SER A 164 -9.89 19.58 -4.33
C SER A 164 -8.89 19.17 -3.24
N PRO A 165 -7.70 19.78 -3.15
CA PRO A 165 -6.77 19.52 -2.04
C PRO A 165 -7.43 19.81 -0.69
N SER A 166 -7.28 18.91 0.27
CA SER A 166 -7.86 19.11 1.61
C SER A 166 -7.01 20.06 2.46
N PRO A 167 -7.62 20.98 3.22
CA PRO A 167 -6.92 21.75 4.25
C PRO A 167 -6.25 20.87 5.30
N VAL A 168 -6.79 19.66 5.55
CA VAL A 168 -6.23 18.71 6.53
C VAL A 168 -4.81 18.29 6.15
N ASP A 169 -4.46 18.31 4.87
CA ASP A 169 -3.16 17.87 4.39
C ASP A 169 -2.01 18.88 4.56
N ARG A 170 -2.27 20.02 5.20
CA ARG A 170 -1.26 21.04 5.50
C ARG A 170 -0.67 20.81 6.89
N PRO A 171 0.60 21.16 7.13
CA PRO A 171 1.20 21.07 8.45
C PRO A 171 0.38 21.82 9.50
N GLN A 172 -0.12 21.09 10.50
CA GLN A 172 -0.96 21.61 11.58
C GLN A 172 -1.12 20.55 12.68
N VAL A 173 -1.76 20.93 13.78
CA VAL A 173 -2.13 20.04 14.89
C VAL A 173 -3.64 20.06 15.07
N PHE A 174 -4.24 18.87 15.18
CA PHE A 174 -5.65 18.68 15.49
C PHE A 174 -5.77 18.19 16.94
N ALA A 175 -6.42 19.00 17.78
CA ALA A 175 -6.63 18.67 19.17
C ALA A 175 -7.58 17.46 19.32
N PRO A 176 -7.36 16.59 20.32
CA PRO A 176 -8.28 15.51 20.63
C PRO A 176 -9.59 16.06 21.22
N LEU A 177 -10.67 15.30 21.04
CA LEU A 177 -11.92 15.52 21.76
C LEU A 177 -11.84 14.79 23.10
N GLY A 178 -12.00 15.53 24.21
CA GLY A 178 -11.87 14.97 25.55
C GLY A 178 -10.42 14.81 26.00
N GLN A 179 -10.14 13.81 26.86
CA GLN A 179 -8.82 13.59 27.41
C GLN A 179 -7.86 13.04 26.34
N LYS A 180 -6.69 13.67 26.21
CA LYS A 180 -5.62 13.22 25.32
C LYS A 180 -5.08 11.86 25.78
N LYS A 181 -5.24 10.84 24.94
CA LYS A 181 -4.69 9.49 25.13
C LYS A 181 -3.31 9.33 24.46
N LEU A 182 -3.16 9.81 23.23
CA LEU A 182 -1.95 9.68 22.41
C LEU A 182 -1.73 10.93 21.55
N ARG A 183 -0.49 11.14 21.09
CA ARG A 183 -0.12 12.05 20.00
C ARG A 183 0.47 11.27 18.83
N VAL A 184 -0.12 11.42 17.65
CA VAL A 184 0.29 10.67 16.45
C VAL A 184 0.59 11.56 15.26
N GLY A 185 1.62 11.21 14.50
CA GLY A 185 1.97 11.87 13.25
C GLY A 185 1.25 11.21 12.08
N LEU A 186 0.48 11.94 11.29
CA LEU A 186 -0.19 11.41 10.09
C LEU A 186 0.79 11.38 8.92
N LEU A 187 0.96 10.20 8.31
CA LEU A 187 1.54 10.08 6.98
C LEU A 187 0.43 10.26 5.93
N ASN A 188 0.27 11.49 5.44
CA ASN A 188 -0.82 11.86 4.52
C ASN A 188 -0.83 11.10 3.17
N GLY A 189 0.29 10.46 2.82
CA GLY A 189 0.49 9.79 1.53
C GLY A 189 0.78 10.77 0.39
N CYS A 190 1.31 10.25 -0.73
CA CYS A 190 1.56 11.05 -1.92
C CYS A 190 0.37 11.02 -2.90
N ALA A 191 -0.01 9.83 -3.36
CA ALA A 191 -1.11 9.65 -4.30
C ALA A 191 -2.49 9.90 -3.66
N GLN A 192 -2.67 9.52 -2.39
CA GLN A 192 -3.95 9.64 -1.69
C GLN A 192 -4.43 11.09 -1.61
N ARG A 193 -3.53 12.04 -1.28
CA ARG A 193 -3.85 13.49 -1.25
C ARG A 193 -4.41 14.04 -2.56
N VAL A 194 -4.15 13.36 -3.67
CA VAL A 194 -4.60 13.75 -5.00
C VAL A 194 -5.86 12.99 -5.41
N LEU A 195 -5.91 11.68 -5.13
CA LEU A 195 -6.96 10.79 -5.59
C LEU A 195 -8.17 10.76 -4.65
N ASP A 196 -7.94 10.78 -3.34
CA ASP A 196 -8.99 10.77 -2.33
C ASP A 196 -8.49 11.35 -0.98
N PRO A 197 -8.45 12.68 -0.84
CA PRO A 197 -7.99 13.33 0.38
C PRO A 197 -8.96 13.16 1.57
N LYS A 198 -10.21 12.74 1.33
CA LYS A 198 -11.23 12.56 2.39
C LYS A 198 -10.87 11.44 3.34
N ILE A 199 -10.05 10.48 2.90
CA ILE A 199 -9.49 9.43 3.75
C ILE A 199 -8.68 10.03 4.91
N ASN A 200 -7.88 11.08 4.64
CA ASN A 200 -7.13 11.80 5.68
C ASN A 200 -8.06 12.58 6.61
N GLU A 201 -9.09 13.22 6.04
CA GLU A 201 -10.10 13.94 6.84
C GLU A 201 -10.85 13.00 7.79
N ALA A 202 -11.29 11.84 7.30
CA ALA A 202 -11.94 10.80 8.10
C ALA A 202 -11.00 10.22 9.16
N THR A 203 -9.72 10.01 8.82
CA THR A 203 -8.70 9.58 9.79
C THR A 203 -8.56 10.58 10.93
N VAL A 204 -8.45 11.89 10.61
CA VAL A 204 -8.34 12.94 11.63
C VAL A 204 -9.61 13.02 12.49
N ARG A 205 -10.80 13.03 11.88
CA ARG A 205 -12.06 13.07 12.64
C ARG A 205 -12.23 11.87 13.56
N LEU A 206 -11.97 10.66 13.07
CA LEU A 206 -12.06 9.43 13.86
C LEU A 206 -11.09 9.47 15.04
N LEU A 207 -9.80 9.70 14.78
CA LEU A 207 -8.77 9.65 15.83
C LEU A 207 -8.94 10.74 16.88
N THR A 208 -9.22 11.99 16.47
CA THR A 208 -9.50 13.07 17.41
C THR A 208 -10.70 12.77 18.30
N ARG A 209 -11.77 12.19 17.75
CA ARG A 209 -12.93 11.74 18.54
C ARG A 209 -12.59 10.63 19.54
N LEU A 210 -11.63 9.77 19.21
CA LEU A 210 -11.16 8.72 20.12
C LEU A 210 -10.13 9.22 21.16
N GLY A 211 -9.90 10.53 21.25
CA GLY A 211 -8.99 11.15 22.22
C GLY A 211 -7.54 11.23 21.74
N VAL A 212 -7.27 11.08 20.44
CA VAL A 212 -5.92 11.14 19.87
C VAL A 212 -5.64 12.51 19.27
N GLU A 213 -4.54 13.14 19.71
CA GLU A 213 -4.02 14.33 19.06
C GLU A 213 -3.32 13.94 17.76
N VAL A 214 -3.74 14.52 16.64
CA VAL A 214 -3.16 14.21 15.32
C VAL A 214 -2.35 15.40 14.84
N THR A 215 -1.10 15.17 14.46
CA THR A 215 -0.25 16.19 13.82
C THR A 215 0.10 15.81 12.40
N VAL A 216 -0.03 16.77 11.48
CA VAL A 216 0.53 16.69 10.13
C VAL A 216 1.88 17.39 10.19
N VAL A 217 2.95 16.60 10.09
CA VAL A 217 4.32 17.06 10.34
C VAL A 217 4.89 17.72 9.09
N GLU A 218 5.48 18.91 9.25
CA GLU A 218 6.16 19.59 8.16
C GLU A 218 7.35 18.77 7.63
N GLY A 219 7.49 18.70 6.31
CA GLY A 219 8.58 17.99 5.64
C GLY A 219 8.36 16.48 5.45
N VAL A 220 7.27 15.91 5.99
CA VAL A 220 6.86 14.54 5.66
C VAL A 220 6.25 14.50 4.25
N GLY A 221 6.66 13.53 3.44
CA GLY A 221 6.28 13.39 2.03
C GLY A 221 5.92 11.96 1.63
N CYS A 222 6.33 11.56 0.42
CA CYS A 222 6.17 10.18 -0.05
C CYS A 222 6.94 9.21 0.86
N CYS A 223 6.41 8.00 1.10
CA CYS A 223 7.08 6.95 1.87
C CYS A 223 8.27 6.30 1.15
N GLY A 224 8.43 6.52 -0.16
CA GLY A 224 9.48 5.91 -1.00
C GLY A 224 9.07 4.60 -1.70
N ALA A 225 7.92 4.01 -1.36
CA ALA A 225 7.47 2.71 -1.88
C ALA A 225 7.42 2.65 -3.42
N LEU A 226 6.86 3.69 -4.06
CA LEU A 226 6.65 3.71 -5.51
C LEU A 226 7.96 3.64 -6.29
N THR A 227 8.98 4.39 -5.87
CA THR A 227 10.29 4.40 -6.52
C THR A 227 11.08 3.14 -6.19
N HIS A 228 10.94 2.63 -4.97
CA HIS A 228 11.56 1.38 -4.53
C HIS A 228 11.12 0.20 -5.40
N HIS A 229 9.80 0.05 -5.62
CA HIS A 229 9.27 -1.02 -6.46
C HIS A 229 9.67 -0.95 -7.94
N MET A 230 10.18 0.21 -8.40
CA MET A 230 10.72 0.37 -9.75
C MET A 230 12.25 0.14 -9.82
N GLY A 231 12.90 -0.22 -8.72
CA GLY A 231 14.36 -0.38 -8.63
C GLY A 231 15.13 0.91 -8.42
N LYS A 232 14.45 2.05 -8.23
CA LYS A 232 15.10 3.36 -8.01
C LYS A 232 15.38 3.57 -6.53
N GLU A 233 16.34 2.80 -6.03
CA GLU A 233 16.68 2.71 -4.61
C GLU A 233 17.12 4.06 -4.02
N ASP A 234 18.05 4.77 -4.66
CA ASP A 234 18.51 6.09 -4.18
C ASP A 234 17.35 7.07 -3.97
N SER A 235 16.41 7.10 -4.91
CA SER A 235 15.23 7.96 -4.79
C SER A 235 14.31 7.51 -3.65
N ALA A 236 14.16 6.21 -3.44
CA ALA A 236 13.37 5.67 -2.34
C ALA A 236 14.00 6.00 -0.98
N LEU A 237 15.31 5.79 -0.84
CA LEU A 237 16.08 6.13 0.36
C LEU A 237 16.07 7.63 0.64
N ALA A 238 16.15 8.49 -0.38
CA ALA A 238 16.03 9.94 -0.19
C ALA A 238 14.67 10.36 0.41
N PHE A 239 13.57 9.79 -0.07
CA PHE A 239 12.23 10.03 0.50
C PHE A 239 12.12 9.51 1.93
N ALA A 240 12.62 8.30 2.19
CA ALA A 240 12.59 7.70 3.52
C ALA A 240 13.44 8.50 4.52
N LYS A 241 14.65 8.91 4.14
CA LYS A 241 15.54 9.79 4.93
C LYS A 241 14.87 11.12 5.29
N ALA A 242 14.15 11.73 4.35
CA ALA A 242 13.40 12.96 4.62
C ALA A 242 12.29 12.74 5.67
N ASN A 243 11.54 11.65 5.55
CA ASN A 243 10.50 11.30 6.53
C ASN A 243 11.08 10.99 7.90
N ILE A 244 12.17 10.21 7.97
CA ILE A 244 12.85 9.87 9.23
C ILE A 244 13.23 11.14 9.97
N LYS A 245 13.95 12.05 9.28
CA LYS A 245 14.36 13.35 9.86
C LYS A 245 13.16 14.21 10.29
N ALA A 246 12.06 14.19 9.53
CA ALA A 246 10.87 14.96 9.87
C ALA A 246 10.16 14.42 11.12
N PHE A 247 9.92 13.11 11.19
CA PHE A 247 9.27 12.49 12.34
C PHE A 247 10.14 12.54 13.60
N MET A 248 11.45 12.32 13.49
CA MET A 248 12.35 12.43 14.64
C MET A 248 12.42 13.87 15.16
N ARG A 249 12.49 14.86 14.27
CA ARG A 249 12.42 16.29 14.67
C ARG A 249 11.12 16.60 15.42
N GLU A 250 9.98 16.10 14.95
CA GLU A 250 8.69 16.28 15.64
C GLU A 250 8.71 15.59 17.01
N LYS A 251 9.17 14.33 17.06
CA LYS A 251 9.26 13.54 18.29
C LYS A 251 10.11 14.24 19.34
N HIS A 252 11.28 14.76 18.97
CA HIS A 252 12.19 15.43 19.90
C HIS A 252 11.65 16.77 20.40
N LYS A 253 10.90 17.51 19.57
CA LYS A 253 10.39 18.84 19.95
C LYS A 253 9.07 18.81 20.71
N HIS A 254 8.15 17.93 20.31
CA HIS A 254 6.75 17.97 20.77
C HIS A 254 6.25 16.63 21.32
N GLY A 255 7.09 15.58 21.31
CA GLY A 255 6.66 14.22 21.59
C GLY A 255 5.91 13.62 20.41
N LEU A 256 6.08 12.31 20.21
CA LEU A 256 5.32 11.54 19.24
C LEU A 256 5.27 10.09 19.69
N ASP A 257 4.05 9.57 19.89
CA ASP A 257 3.83 8.21 20.37
C ASP A 257 3.82 7.22 19.22
N ARG A 258 3.13 7.57 18.12
CA ARG A 258 2.96 6.72 16.93
C ARG A 258 2.96 7.55 15.64
N ILE A 259 3.14 6.86 14.52
CA ILE A 259 2.90 7.40 13.18
C ILE A 259 1.71 6.65 12.60
N VAL A 260 0.60 7.34 12.35
CA VAL A 260 -0.58 6.77 11.73
C VAL A 260 -0.43 6.73 10.21
N ILE A 261 -0.72 5.57 9.64
CA ILE A 261 -0.69 5.31 8.20
C ILE A 261 -2.02 4.70 7.79
N ASN A 262 -2.68 5.31 6.81
CA ASN A 262 -3.97 4.84 6.28
C ASN A 262 -3.85 4.32 4.84
N THR A 263 -2.63 4.19 4.29
CA THR A 263 -2.38 3.45 3.06
C THR A 263 -1.43 2.31 3.35
N SER A 264 -1.94 1.07 3.32
CA SER A 264 -1.15 -0.11 3.74
C SER A 264 0.16 -0.35 2.95
N GLY A 265 0.26 0.12 1.71
CA GLY A 265 1.52 0.07 0.94
C GLY A 265 2.60 0.96 1.55
N CYS A 266 2.22 2.17 1.98
CA CYS A 266 3.08 3.03 2.78
C CYS A 266 3.42 2.39 4.12
N GLY A 267 2.44 1.76 4.78
CA GLY A 267 2.63 1.10 6.07
C GLY A 267 3.70 0.00 6.02
N THR A 268 3.67 -0.84 4.98
CA THR A 268 4.70 -1.87 4.75
C THR A 268 6.10 -1.26 4.61
N THR A 269 6.21 -0.15 3.88
CA THR A 269 7.51 0.47 3.60
C THR A 269 8.06 1.19 4.83
N VAL A 270 7.23 1.95 5.56
CA VAL A 270 7.69 2.67 6.76
C VAL A 270 8.06 1.70 7.87
N LYS A 271 7.31 0.60 8.05
CA LYS A 271 7.68 -0.47 8.99
C LYS A 271 9.01 -1.17 8.59
N ASP A 272 9.43 -1.05 7.33
CA ASP A 272 10.70 -1.60 6.84
C ASP A 272 11.88 -0.60 6.90
N TYR A 273 11.66 0.67 7.28
CA TYR A 273 12.73 1.68 7.35
C TYR A 273 13.92 1.24 8.22
N GLY A 274 13.66 0.56 9.34
CA GLY A 274 14.73 0.04 10.19
C GLY A 274 15.65 -0.94 9.45
N PHE A 275 15.10 -1.77 8.54
CA PHE A 275 15.92 -2.64 7.70
C PHE A 275 16.59 -1.86 6.58
N MET A 276 15.89 -0.95 5.91
CA MET A 276 16.41 -0.15 4.79
C MET A 276 17.65 0.67 5.17
N PHE A 277 17.73 1.15 6.42
CA PHE A 277 18.82 1.98 6.94
C PHE A 277 19.70 1.27 7.97
N ARG A 278 19.60 -0.06 8.11
CA ARG A 278 20.32 -0.82 9.16
C ARG A 278 21.85 -0.67 9.12
N ASP A 279 22.39 -0.40 7.93
CA ASP A 279 23.83 -0.24 7.69
C ASP A 279 24.23 1.26 7.59
N ASP A 280 23.29 2.19 7.78
CA ASP A 280 23.55 3.64 7.78
C ASP A 280 23.94 4.09 9.20
N LEU A 281 25.20 4.53 9.35
CA LEU A 281 25.78 4.90 10.65
C LEU A 281 25.09 6.10 11.32
N GLU A 282 24.42 6.96 10.56
CA GLU A 282 23.75 8.15 11.10
C GLU A 282 22.27 7.91 11.39
N LEU A 283 21.61 7.07 10.59
CA LEU A 283 20.15 6.96 10.59
C LEU A 283 19.61 5.62 11.08
N ALA A 284 20.44 4.59 11.32
CA ALA A 284 19.96 3.27 11.71
C ALA A 284 18.99 3.31 12.92
N ASP A 285 19.39 3.97 14.00
CA ASP A 285 18.59 4.05 15.23
C ASP A 285 17.31 4.89 15.05
N GLU A 286 17.42 6.02 14.34
CA GLU A 286 16.28 6.87 14.02
C GLU A 286 15.27 6.14 13.11
N ALA A 287 15.75 5.43 12.10
CA ALA A 287 14.95 4.65 11.18
C ALA A 287 14.24 3.49 11.89
N ALA A 288 14.94 2.79 12.79
CA ALA A 288 14.35 1.75 13.64
C ALA A 288 13.26 2.34 14.56
N THR A 289 13.49 3.52 15.13
CA THR A 289 12.51 4.23 15.96
C THR A 289 11.26 4.61 15.17
N VAL A 290 11.43 5.17 13.97
CA VAL A 290 10.31 5.51 13.08
C VAL A 290 9.53 4.27 12.65
N ALA A 291 10.22 3.19 12.27
CA ALA A 291 9.58 1.93 11.92
C ALA A 291 8.77 1.36 13.10
N ALA A 292 9.30 1.41 14.32
CA ALA A 292 8.62 0.94 15.52
C ALA A 292 7.39 1.77 15.90
N MET A 293 7.37 3.07 15.59
CA MET A 293 6.21 3.95 15.81
C MET A 293 5.10 3.77 14.77
N ALA A 294 5.40 3.20 13.59
CA ALA A 294 4.44 3.09 12.50
C ALA A 294 3.30 2.13 12.82
N ARG A 295 2.07 2.61 12.66
CA ARG A 295 0.83 1.85 12.84
C ARG A 295 -0.11 2.11 11.68
N ASP A 296 -0.76 1.06 11.22
CA ASP A 296 -1.96 1.19 10.42
C ASP A 296 -3.06 1.87 11.25
N VAL A 297 -3.92 2.65 10.60
CA VAL A 297 -5.03 3.33 11.28
C VAL A 297 -5.91 2.36 12.07
N THR A 298 -6.07 1.12 11.62
CA THR A 298 -6.86 0.11 12.33
C THR A 298 -6.18 -0.40 13.60
N GLU A 299 -4.86 -0.55 13.61
CA GLU A 299 -4.08 -0.87 14.81
C GLU A 299 -4.24 0.22 15.87
N LEU A 300 -4.24 1.49 15.46
CA LEU A 300 -4.44 2.60 16.40
C LEU A 300 -5.87 2.67 16.94
N VAL A 301 -6.87 2.42 16.10
CA VAL A 301 -8.27 2.39 16.53
C VAL A 301 -8.50 1.30 17.58
N GLU A 302 -7.86 0.14 17.43
CA GLU A 302 -7.83 -0.90 18.45
C GLU A 302 -7.10 -0.45 19.72
N GLU A 303 -5.88 0.11 19.58
CA GLU A 303 -5.03 0.54 20.70
C GLU A 303 -5.72 1.56 21.61
N VAL A 304 -6.49 2.50 21.04
CA VAL A 304 -7.16 3.56 21.83
C VAL A 304 -8.57 3.22 22.30
N GLY A 305 -9.08 2.06 21.88
CA GLY A 305 -10.44 1.60 22.11
C GLY A 305 -11.43 2.17 21.09
N PHE A 306 -12.18 1.27 20.46
CA PHE A 306 -13.23 1.59 19.49
C PHE A 306 -14.60 1.28 20.06
N THR A 307 -15.46 2.28 20.14
CA THR A 307 -16.86 2.12 20.54
C THR A 307 -17.73 2.82 19.50
N PRO A 308 -18.58 2.08 18.75
CA PRO A 308 -19.58 2.69 17.88
C PRO A 308 -20.49 3.62 18.69
N ALA A 309 -20.96 4.70 18.07
CA ALA A 309 -21.85 5.68 18.72
C ALA A 309 -23.24 5.74 18.06
N ARG A 310 -23.46 4.89 17.05
CA ARG A 310 -24.66 4.87 16.22
C ARG A 310 -25.00 3.45 15.85
N GLU A 311 -26.30 3.20 15.72
CA GLU A 311 -26.78 1.96 15.11
C GLU A 311 -26.64 2.10 13.59
N MET A 312 -25.77 1.25 13.03
CA MET A 312 -25.52 1.23 11.60
C MET A 312 -26.58 0.41 10.88
N PRO A 313 -27.02 0.83 9.68
CA PRO A 313 -27.82 -0.05 8.84
C PRO A 313 -27.04 -1.35 8.57
N PRO A 314 -27.71 -2.49 8.34
CA PRO A 314 -27.08 -3.78 8.07
C PRO A 314 -26.48 -3.83 6.64
N LEU A 315 -25.66 -2.84 6.32
CA LEU A 315 -24.98 -2.65 5.04
C LEU A 315 -24.00 -3.81 4.83
N ARG A 316 -24.11 -4.47 3.67
CA ARG A 316 -23.29 -5.61 3.27
C ARG A 316 -21.94 -5.12 2.80
N VAL A 317 -20.94 -5.11 3.69
CA VAL A 317 -19.59 -4.61 3.41
C VAL A 317 -18.70 -5.76 2.95
N ALA A 318 -18.40 -5.84 1.65
CA ALA A 318 -17.32 -6.73 1.18
C ALA A 318 -15.95 -6.15 1.56
N TYR A 319 -15.26 -6.81 2.48
CA TYR A 319 -13.95 -6.34 2.91
C TYR A 319 -12.82 -6.86 2.00
N HIS A 320 -12.19 -5.95 1.26
CA HIS A 320 -10.97 -6.23 0.51
C HIS A 320 -9.73 -6.04 1.40
N SER A 321 -9.23 -7.17 1.88
CA SER A 321 -7.96 -7.20 2.59
C SER A 321 -6.79 -6.96 1.62
N ALA A 322 -6.14 -5.79 1.71
CA ALA A 322 -5.06 -5.44 0.81
C ALA A 322 -3.82 -6.33 1.07
N CYS A 323 -3.14 -6.79 0.02
CA CYS A 323 -1.99 -7.70 0.18
C CYS A 323 -0.83 -7.09 0.99
N SER A 324 -0.55 -5.80 0.85
CA SER A 324 0.45 -5.09 1.66
C SER A 324 0.08 -5.07 3.15
N MET A 325 -1.21 -5.05 3.47
CA MET A 325 -1.69 -5.15 4.85
C MET A 325 -1.51 -6.57 5.39
N GLN A 326 -2.05 -7.58 4.68
CA GLN A 326 -2.01 -8.99 5.08
C GLN A 326 -0.60 -9.56 5.21
N HIS A 327 0.26 -9.26 4.24
CA HIS A 327 1.52 -9.97 4.07
C HIS A 327 2.73 -9.12 4.44
N GLY A 328 2.68 -7.82 4.13
CA GLY A 328 3.73 -6.87 4.51
C GLY A 328 3.62 -6.48 5.97
N GLN A 329 2.47 -5.94 6.37
CA GLN A 329 2.24 -5.48 7.75
C GLN A 329 1.80 -6.59 8.71
N LYS A 330 1.44 -7.77 8.21
CA LYS A 330 0.88 -8.90 9.00
C LYS A 330 -0.46 -8.60 9.69
N ILE A 331 -1.21 -7.65 9.15
CA ILE A 331 -2.55 -7.28 9.63
C ILE A 331 -3.58 -8.03 8.78
N THR A 332 -4.27 -9.02 9.37
CA THR A 332 -5.15 -9.94 8.62
C THR A 332 -6.62 -9.72 8.93
N ARG A 333 -7.02 -9.93 10.18
CA ARG A 333 -8.41 -9.93 10.64
C ARG A 333 -8.89 -8.59 11.21
N LEU A 334 -7.98 -7.82 11.81
CA LEU A 334 -8.34 -6.62 12.57
C LEU A 334 -9.32 -5.66 11.85
N PRO A 335 -9.10 -5.23 10.59
CA PRO A 335 -10.03 -4.33 9.92
C PRO A 335 -11.41 -4.94 9.67
N PHE A 336 -11.45 -6.26 9.43
CA PHE A 336 -12.70 -7.00 9.25
C PHE A 336 -13.50 -7.06 10.56
N ASP A 337 -12.82 -7.29 11.67
CA ASP A 337 -13.44 -7.38 12.99
C ASP A 337 -13.91 -5.99 13.48
N LEU A 338 -13.15 -4.92 13.21
CA LEU A 338 -13.59 -3.55 13.49
C LEU A 338 -14.85 -3.16 12.69
N LEU A 339 -14.95 -3.57 11.42
CA LEU A 339 -16.16 -3.34 10.62
C LEU A 339 -17.38 -4.11 11.17
N LYS A 340 -17.17 -5.33 11.66
CA LYS A 340 -18.22 -6.08 12.37
C LYS A 340 -18.62 -5.42 13.68
N GLN A 341 -17.64 -5.00 14.47
CA GLN A 341 -17.87 -4.28 15.73
C GLN A 341 -18.63 -2.97 15.49
N ALA A 342 -18.40 -2.31 14.35
CA ALA A 342 -19.13 -1.12 13.91
C ALA A 342 -20.60 -1.40 13.52
N GLY A 343 -21.06 -2.66 13.53
CA GLY A 343 -22.45 -3.03 13.22
C GLY A 343 -22.71 -3.38 11.75
N PHE A 344 -21.68 -3.42 10.90
CA PHE A 344 -21.87 -3.75 9.48
C PHE A 344 -21.94 -5.26 9.23
N ALA A 345 -22.73 -5.66 8.25
CA ALA A 345 -22.76 -7.03 7.73
C ALA A 345 -21.50 -7.30 6.89
N THR A 346 -20.38 -7.58 7.56
CA THR A 346 -19.06 -7.68 6.92
C THR A 346 -18.85 -9.05 6.27
N LEU A 347 -18.58 -9.05 4.96
CA LEU A 347 -18.47 -10.21 4.09
C LEU A 347 -17.01 -10.48 3.72
N SER A 348 -16.61 -11.76 3.77
CA SER A 348 -15.31 -12.22 3.28
C SER A 348 -15.36 -12.46 1.78
N ILE A 349 -14.39 -11.94 1.04
CA ILE A 349 -14.28 -12.13 -0.41
C ILE A 349 -13.52 -13.44 -0.69
N PRO A 350 -14.00 -14.32 -1.59
CA PRO A 350 -13.22 -15.46 -2.06
C PRO A 350 -11.86 -15.03 -2.64
N GLU A 351 -10.83 -15.85 -2.40
CA GLU A 351 -9.45 -15.54 -2.83
C GLU A 351 -8.95 -14.17 -2.33
N SER A 352 -9.36 -13.75 -1.14
CA SER A 352 -9.00 -12.44 -0.54
C SER A 352 -7.49 -12.19 -0.46
N HIS A 353 -6.66 -13.23 -0.40
CA HIS A 353 -5.20 -13.14 -0.39
C HIS A 353 -4.60 -12.73 -1.75
N LEU A 354 -5.32 -12.90 -2.87
CA LEU A 354 -4.82 -12.52 -4.20
C LEU A 354 -4.90 -11.00 -4.40
N CYS A 355 -3.84 -10.46 -4.99
CA CYS A 355 -3.69 -9.03 -5.27
C CYS A 355 -4.75 -8.51 -6.25
N CYS A 356 -5.20 -7.27 -6.06
CA CYS A 356 -6.11 -6.56 -6.97
C CYS A 356 -5.49 -6.17 -8.32
N GLY A 357 -4.16 -6.21 -8.46
CA GLY A 357 -3.43 -5.82 -9.67
C GLY A 357 -2.96 -4.36 -9.72
N SER A 358 -3.18 -3.55 -8.69
CA SER A 358 -2.69 -2.16 -8.63
C SER A 358 -1.18 -2.06 -8.40
N ALA A 359 -0.71 -2.63 -7.26
CA ALA A 359 0.68 -2.67 -6.81
C ALA A 359 1.51 -1.40 -7.11
N GLY A 360 0.96 -0.23 -6.77
CA GLY A 360 1.61 1.07 -6.95
C GLY A 360 1.57 1.52 -8.40
N THR A 361 2.59 1.17 -9.18
CA THR A 361 2.72 1.50 -10.61
C THR A 361 2.50 0.30 -11.53
N TYR A 362 2.21 -0.87 -10.97
CA TYR A 362 2.11 -2.13 -11.72
C TYR A 362 1.03 -2.08 -12.80
N ASN A 363 -0.14 -1.49 -12.52
CA ASN A 363 -1.19 -1.33 -13.53
C ASN A 363 -0.81 -0.42 -14.71
N LEU A 364 0.20 0.44 -14.57
CA LEU A 364 0.74 1.28 -15.64
C LEU A 364 1.83 0.54 -16.43
N LEU A 365 2.64 -0.26 -15.75
CA LEU A 365 3.78 -0.97 -16.33
C LEU A 365 3.40 -2.35 -16.90
N GLN A 366 2.37 -2.99 -16.37
CA GLN A 366 1.90 -4.34 -16.70
C GLN A 366 0.36 -4.36 -16.88
N PRO A 367 -0.22 -3.53 -17.77
CA PRO A 367 -1.66 -3.28 -17.82
C PRO A 367 -2.51 -4.53 -18.13
N GLU A 368 -2.02 -5.43 -18.98
CA GLU A 368 -2.73 -6.66 -19.34
C GLU A 368 -2.89 -7.59 -18.13
N LEU A 369 -1.79 -7.90 -17.44
CA LEU A 369 -1.77 -8.70 -16.22
C LEU A 369 -2.58 -8.05 -15.10
N ALA A 370 -2.43 -6.74 -14.91
CA ALA A 370 -3.20 -5.98 -13.93
C ALA A 370 -4.70 -6.07 -14.20
N THR A 371 -5.11 -6.06 -15.47
CA THR A 371 -6.52 -6.19 -15.87
C THR A 371 -7.04 -7.59 -15.56
N ARG A 372 -6.28 -8.65 -15.89
CA ARG A 372 -6.67 -10.03 -15.57
C ARG A 372 -6.87 -10.24 -14.05
N LEU A 373 -5.94 -9.73 -13.24
CA LEU A 373 -6.03 -9.78 -11.78
C LEU A 373 -7.23 -8.97 -11.24
N LYS A 374 -7.46 -7.77 -11.79
CA LYS A 374 -8.62 -6.94 -11.46
C LYS A 374 -9.92 -7.68 -11.74
N THR A 375 -10.09 -8.23 -12.95
CA THR A 375 -11.30 -8.95 -13.34
C THR A 375 -11.56 -10.12 -12.40
N ARG A 376 -10.56 -10.95 -12.12
CA ARG A 376 -10.70 -12.07 -11.15
C ARG A 376 -11.12 -11.58 -9.77
N LYS A 377 -10.56 -10.48 -9.28
CA LYS A 377 -10.94 -9.90 -7.98
C LYS A 377 -12.40 -9.42 -7.98
N ILE A 378 -12.81 -8.72 -9.02
CA ILE A 378 -14.17 -8.17 -9.16
C ILE A 378 -15.21 -9.27 -9.26
N GLU A 379 -14.97 -10.32 -10.05
CA GLU A 379 -15.91 -11.43 -10.17
C GLU A 379 -16.10 -12.16 -8.83
N ASN A 380 -15.03 -12.36 -8.06
CA ASN A 380 -15.14 -12.88 -6.69
C ASN A 380 -15.93 -11.94 -5.76
N ILE A 381 -15.74 -10.63 -5.85
CA ILE A 381 -16.50 -9.64 -5.06
C ILE A 381 -17.99 -9.72 -5.40
N LYS A 382 -18.36 -9.80 -6.69
CA LYS A 382 -19.76 -9.87 -7.11
C LYS A 382 -20.50 -11.07 -6.52
N THR A 383 -19.82 -12.21 -6.32
CA THR A 383 -20.43 -13.40 -5.68
C THR A 383 -20.97 -13.13 -4.27
N THR A 384 -20.41 -12.14 -3.57
CA THR A 384 -20.86 -11.79 -2.21
C THR A 384 -22.04 -10.82 -2.23
N GLN A 385 -22.47 -10.31 -3.38
CA GLN A 385 -23.55 -9.32 -3.53
C GLN A 385 -23.44 -8.16 -2.51
N PRO A 386 -22.33 -7.40 -2.49
CA PRO A 386 -22.14 -6.34 -1.50
C PRO A 386 -22.87 -5.04 -1.87
N ASP A 387 -23.23 -4.27 -0.86
CA ASP A 387 -23.71 -2.90 -1.02
C ASP A 387 -22.53 -1.92 -1.15
N VAL A 388 -21.40 -2.25 -0.53
CA VAL A 388 -20.17 -1.45 -0.53
C VAL A 388 -18.94 -2.34 -0.40
N ILE A 389 -17.82 -1.90 -0.96
CA ILE A 389 -16.51 -2.51 -0.78
C ILE A 389 -15.65 -1.63 0.13
N ALA A 390 -15.06 -2.21 1.16
CA ALA A 390 -14.12 -1.52 2.05
C ALA A 390 -12.69 -2.00 1.81
N ALA A 391 -11.72 -1.07 1.74
CA ALA A 391 -10.30 -1.41 1.60
C ALA A 391 -9.39 -0.43 2.38
N GLY A 392 -8.22 -0.91 2.78
CA GLY A 392 -7.18 -0.12 3.48
C GLY A 392 -6.04 0.38 2.59
N ASN A 393 -6.32 0.62 1.30
CA ASN A 393 -5.30 1.02 0.32
C ASN A 393 -5.91 1.75 -0.88
N ILE A 394 -5.53 3.02 -1.07
CA ILE A 394 -6.03 3.84 -2.19
C ILE A 394 -5.76 3.22 -3.56
N GLY A 395 -4.63 2.55 -3.77
CA GLY A 395 -4.33 1.87 -5.03
C GLY A 395 -5.30 0.72 -5.31
N CYS A 396 -5.65 -0.06 -4.28
CA CYS A 396 -6.67 -1.10 -4.39
C CYS A 396 -8.05 -0.52 -4.67
N MET A 397 -8.41 0.58 -3.99
CA MET A 397 -9.71 1.24 -4.17
C MET A 397 -9.89 1.72 -5.61
N VAL A 398 -8.90 2.44 -6.15
CA VAL A 398 -8.94 2.93 -7.54
C VAL A 398 -8.96 1.78 -8.54
N GLN A 399 -8.14 0.74 -8.33
CA GLN A 399 -8.09 -0.41 -9.23
C GLN A 399 -9.42 -1.15 -9.27
N ILE A 400 -10.01 -1.49 -8.12
CA ILE A 400 -11.27 -2.22 -8.03
C ILE A 400 -12.44 -1.35 -8.52
N GLY A 401 -12.53 -0.11 -8.04
CA GLY A 401 -13.60 0.84 -8.41
C GLY A 401 -13.61 1.20 -9.90
N SER A 402 -12.50 1.02 -10.62
CA SER A 402 -12.46 1.21 -12.08
C SER A 402 -13.19 0.13 -12.90
N GLY A 403 -13.69 -0.94 -12.28
CA GLY A 403 -14.30 -2.07 -12.98
C GLY A 403 -15.59 -2.62 -12.37
N ILE A 404 -16.15 -1.95 -11.37
CA ILE A 404 -17.39 -2.36 -10.71
C ILE A 404 -18.20 -1.13 -10.31
N ASP A 405 -19.54 -1.23 -10.40
CA ASP A 405 -20.46 -0.14 -10.05
C ASP A 405 -20.79 -0.08 -8.55
N VAL A 406 -20.31 -1.07 -7.77
CA VAL A 406 -20.45 -1.05 -6.31
C VAL A 406 -19.52 0.01 -5.73
N PRO A 407 -20.01 0.93 -4.87
CA PRO A 407 -19.18 1.91 -4.21
C PRO A 407 -17.99 1.30 -3.48
N VAL A 408 -16.82 1.93 -3.61
CA VAL A 408 -15.60 1.55 -2.90
C VAL A 408 -15.21 2.67 -1.96
N VAL A 409 -15.08 2.37 -0.68
CA VAL A 409 -14.70 3.33 0.37
C VAL A 409 -13.50 2.82 1.16
N HIS A 410 -12.82 3.73 1.84
CA HIS A 410 -11.78 3.35 2.75
C HIS A 410 -12.39 2.82 4.06
N THR A 411 -11.78 1.79 4.66
CA THR A 411 -12.24 1.24 5.95
C THR A 411 -12.40 2.32 7.01
N VAL A 412 -11.48 3.29 7.06
CA VAL A 412 -11.52 4.40 8.04
C VAL A 412 -12.76 5.29 7.89
N GLU A 413 -13.32 5.44 6.69
CA GLU A 413 -14.51 6.28 6.48
C GLU A 413 -15.75 5.63 7.09
N LEU A 414 -15.84 4.29 7.01
CA LEU A 414 -16.90 3.53 7.67
C LEU A 414 -16.77 3.57 9.19
N LEU A 415 -15.56 3.49 9.73
CA LEU A 415 -15.31 3.61 11.16
C LEU A 415 -15.56 5.03 11.69
N ASP A 416 -15.20 6.06 10.92
CA ASP A 416 -15.56 7.45 11.23
C ASP A 416 -17.08 7.60 11.26
N TRP A 417 -17.79 7.10 10.24
CA TRP A 417 -19.26 7.16 10.19
C TRP A 417 -19.92 6.49 11.40
N ALA A 418 -19.47 5.28 11.75
CA ALA A 418 -19.99 4.52 12.89
C ALA A 418 -19.77 5.19 14.26
N THR A 419 -18.79 6.10 14.36
CA THR A 419 -18.47 6.81 15.61
C THR A 419 -19.00 8.23 15.66
N GLY A 420 -19.66 8.72 14.62
CA GLY A 420 -20.24 10.08 14.62
C GLY A 420 -19.89 10.93 13.40
N GLY A 421 -19.00 10.47 12.53
CA GLY A 421 -18.63 11.12 11.28
C GLY A 421 -19.78 11.18 10.27
N PRO A 422 -19.62 11.92 9.16
CA PRO A 422 -20.59 11.95 8.08
C PRO A 422 -20.66 10.61 7.35
N VAL A 423 -21.77 10.38 6.64
CA VAL A 423 -21.86 9.28 5.67
C VAL A 423 -20.76 9.47 4.61
N PRO A 424 -19.99 8.43 4.24
CA PRO A 424 -19.02 8.53 3.15
C PRO A 424 -19.72 8.95 1.85
N GLU A 425 -19.12 9.88 1.10
CA GLU A 425 -19.78 10.49 -0.07
C GLU A 425 -20.17 9.46 -1.13
N ALA A 426 -19.36 8.41 -1.32
CA ALA A 426 -19.66 7.33 -2.26
C ALA A 426 -20.92 6.53 -1.88
N LEU A 427 -21.41 6.67 -0.64
CA LEU A 427 -22.63 6.02 -0.13
C LEU A 427 -23.81 6.98 -0.04
N ALA A 428 -23.63 8.27 -0.30
CA ALA A 428 -24.67 9.29 -0.11
C ALA A 428 -25.91 9.06 -1.00
N SER A 429 -25.75 8.36 -2.13
CA SER A 429 -26.85 8.00 -3.04
C SER A 429 -27.53 6.68 -2.68
N LEU A 430 -27.03 5.90 -1.72
CA LEU A 430 -27.65 4.64 -1.33
C LEU A 430 -28.87 4.90 -0.44
N PRO A 431 -30.07 4.37 -0.77
CA PRO A 431 -31.28 4.55 0.03
C PRO A 431 -31.12 4.12 1.50
N ILE A 432 -30.26 3.14 1.75
CA ILE A 432 -30.02 2.57 3.09
C ILE A 432 -29.19 3.49 3.99
N ALA A 433 -28.47 4.48 3.42
CA ALA A 433 -27.62 5.39 4.18
C ALA A 433 -28.42 6.33 5.12
N PHE A 434 -29.72 6.54 4.83
CA PHE A 434 -30.61 7.41 5.60
C PHE A 434 -31.27 6.74 6.80
N GLN A 435 -30.98 5.46 7.07
CA GLN A 435 -31.60 4.70 8.17
C GLN A 435 -30.77 4.68 9.48
N THR A 436 -29.71 5.49 9.57
CA THR A 436 -28.87 5.55 10.80
C THR A 436 -29.63 6.21 11.96
N LYS A 437 -29.65 5.56 13.12
CA LYS A 437 -30.18 6.13 14.38
C LYS A 437 -29.04 6.32 15.39
N ALA A 438 -29.07 7.41 16.15
CA ALA A 438 -28.15 7.59 17.27
C ALA A 438 -28.43 6.53 18.34
N GLN A 439 -27.40 5.94 18.94
CA GLN A 439 -27.59 5.06 20.08
C GLN A 439 -27.99 5.89 21.30
N GLU A 440 -29.11 5.52 21.94
CA GLU A 440 -29.46 6.08 23.25
C GLU A 440 -28.44 5.61 24.28
N PRO A 441 -27.93 6.49 25.17
CA PRO A 441 -26.98 6.06 26.20
C PRO A 441 -27.64 5.02 27.10
N GLU A 442 -26.97 3.87 27.29
CA GLU A 442 -27.40 2.88 28.28
C GLU A 442 -27.52 3.56 29.64
N SER A 443 -28.74 3.59 30.18
CA SER A 443 -29.00 4.13 31.51
C SER A 443 -28.21 3.31 32.53
N PRO A 444 -27.41 3.93 33.41
CA PRO A 444 -26.69 3.19 34.43
C PRO A 444 -27.71 2.58 35.39
N VAL A 445 -27.69 1.25 35.52
CA VAL A 445 -28.43 0.48 36.53
C VAL A 445 -27.61 0.39 37.80
#